data_AF-A0A6B0SAT5-F1
#
_entry.id   AF-A0A6B0SAT5-F1
#
_cell.length_a   1.000
_cell.length_b   1.000
_cell.length_c   1.000
_cell.angle_alpha   90.00
_cell.angle_beta   90.00
_cell.angle_gamma   90.00
#
_symmetry.space_group_name_H-M   'P 1'
#
loop_
_entity.id
_entity.type
_entity.pdbx_description
1 polymer ?
#
loop_
_entity_poly.entity_id
_entity_poly.type
_entity_poly.pdbx_seq_one_letter_code
_entity_poly.pdbx_strand_id
1 'polypeptide(L)'
;MLPPRGAFRERHCLHFIVFDTELAHDILRVWDGPADSAILLKEWSGSALPEDIHSTFNSLTLQFDSDFFISKSGFSVQFSSR
;
A
#
# COMPACT_ATOMS: atom_id res chain seq x y z
N MET A 1 2.62 -26.91 -29.03
CA MET A 1 3.25 -25.74 -28.36
C MET A 1 2.47 -25.51 -27.08
N LEU A 2 3.06 -25.79 -25.91
CA LEU A 2 2.42 -25.61 -24.60
C LEU A 2 2.81 -24.23 -24.04
N PRO A 3 1.94 -23.56 -23.25
CA PRO A 3 2.34 -22.36 -22.53
C PRO A 3 3.50 -22.69 -21.56
N PRO A 4 4.41 -21.73 -21.29
CA PRO A 4 5.51 -21.98 -20.37
C PRO A 4 4.95 -22.34 -18.99
N ARG A 5 5.46 -23.44 -18.42
CA ARG A 5 5.09 -23.90 -17.09
C ARG A 5 5.48 -22.84 -16.05
N GLY A 6 4.49 -22.31 -15.34
CA GLY A 6 4.69 -21.88 -13.96
C GLY A 6 5.10 -20.44 -13.69
N ALA A 7 4.30 -19.46 -14.15
CA ALA A 7 4.18 -18.20 -13.40
C ALA A 7 2.70 -17.91 -13.22
N PHE A 8 2.07 -18.65 -12.31
CA PHE A 8 0.91 -18.12 -11.62
C PHE A 8 1.45 -16.86 -10.96
N ARG A 9 1.16 -15.68 -11.53
CA ARG A 9 1.64 -14.39 -11.01
C ARG A 9 1.20 -14.32 -9.56
N GLU A 10 2.12 -14.55 -8.63
CA GLU A 10 1.92 -14.23 -7.22
C GLU A 10 1.64 -12.73 -7.18
N ARG A 11 0.35 -12.35 -7.10
CA ARG A 11 -0.04 -10.94 -7.12
C ARG A 11 -0.16 -10.51 -5.69
N HIS A 12 0.98 -10.21 -5.08
CA HIS A 12 1.05 -9.50 -3.82
C HIS A 12 0.49 -8.09 -4.04
N CYS A 13 -0.76 -7.88 -3.62
CA CYS A 13 -1.51 -6.65 -3.90
C CYS A 13 -2.04 -6.02 -2.63
N LEU A 14 -1.89 -4.71 -2.49
CA LEU A 14 -2.55 -3.87 -1.49
C LEU A 14 -3.70 -3.12 -2.16
N HIS A 15 -4.92 -3.44 -1.75
CA HIS A 15 -6.15 -2.81 -2.22
C HIS A 15 -6.71 -1.87 -1.15
N PHE A 16 -7.05 -0.64 -1.52
CA PHE A 16 -7.68 0.33 -0.61
C PHE A 16 -9.21 0.22 -0.69
N ILE A 17 -9.83 0.00 0.46
CA ILE A 17 -11.29 -0.04 0.62
C ILE A 17 -11.81 1.36 0.95
N VAL A 18 -11.10 2.05 1.85
CA VAL A 18 -11.38 3.43 2.28
C VAL A 18 -10.05 4.16 2.46
N PHE A 19 -10.03 5.45 2.11
CA PHE A 19 -8.90 6.33 2.38
C PHE A 19 -9.40 7.77 2.57
N ASP A 20 -9.27 8.29 3.79
CA ASP A 20 -9.67 9.64 4.17
C ASP A 20 -8.76 10.12 5.32
N THR A 21 -7.82 10.97 4.96
CA THR A 21 -6.75 11.51 5.81
C THR A 21 -6.67 13.02 5.66
N GLU A 22 -6.04 13.73 6.60
CA GLU A 22 -5.79 15.16 6.43
C GLU A 22 -4.78 15.39 5.29
N LEU A 23 -5.19 16.16 4.27
CA LEU A 23 -4.34 16.43 3.10
C LEU A 23 -3.05 17.12 3.51
N ALA A 24 -1.91 16.56 3.09
CA ALA A 24 -0.55 17.05 3.37
C ALA A 24 -0.06 17.00 4.84
N HIS A 25 -0.91 16.64 5.81
CA HIS A 25 -0.55 16.53 7.22
C HIS A 25 -0.44 15.07 7.68
N ASP A 26 -1.42 14.26 7.29
CA ASP A 26 -1.44 12.83 7.53
C ASP A 26 -0.91 12.10 6.30
N ILE A 27 0.24 11.45 6.43
CA ILE A 27 0.94 10.82 5.30
C ILE A 27 0.99 9.31 5.52
N LEU A 28 0.39 8.56 4.59
CA LEU A 28 0.58 7.12 4.49
C LEU A 28 1.68 6.83 3.46
N ARG A 29 2.76 6.17 3.91
CA ARG A 29 3.85 5.66 3.07
C ARG A 29 3.76 4.16 2.94
N VAL A 30 3.97 3.66 1.71
CA VAL A 30 4.00 2.23 1.42
C VAL A 30 5.35 1.85 0.84
N TRP A 31 5.99 0.87 1.48
CA TRP A 31 7.30 0.37 1.13
C TRP A 31 7.23 -1.09 0.69
N ASP A 32 7.93 -1.42 -0.39
CA ASP A 32 8.06 -2.77 -0.94
C ASP A 32 9.23 -3.52 -0.34
N GLY A 33 8.96 -4.60 0.40
CA GLY A 33 9.97 -5.43 1.03
C GLY A 33 10.19 -5.17 2.53
N PRO A 34 11.10 -5.95 3.15
CA PRO A 34 11.39 -5.89 4.57
C PRO A 34 12.26 -4.67 4.93
N ALA A 35 11.97 -4.04 6.08
CA ALA A 35 12.59 -2.83 6.64
C ALA A 35 13.89 -2.34 5.97
N ASP A 36 15.01 -3.05 6.15
CA ASP A 36 16.35 -2.59 5.75
C ASP A 36 16.58 -2.56 4.22
N SER A 37 15.74 -3.24 3.44
CA SER A 37 15.80 -3.27 1.98
C SER A 37 14.53 -2.74 1.33
N ALA A 38 13.65 -2.10 2.11
CA ALA A 38 12.34 -1.70 1.62
C ALA A 38 12.45 -0.51 0.66
N ILE A 39 11.76 -0.57 -0.47
CA ILE A 39 11.74 0.49 -1.49
C ILE A 39 10.44 1.28 -1.37
N LEU A 40 10.51 2.60 -1.22
CA LEU A 40 9.31 3.44 -1.20
C LEU A 40 8.57 3.33 -2.54
N LEU A 41 7.33 2.86 -2.52
CA LEU A 41 6.48 2.77 -3.70
C LEU A 41 5.66 4.05 -3.88
N LYS A 42 5.04 4.52 -2.80
CA LYS A 42 4.08 5.63 -2.86
C LYS A 42 3.88 6.30 -1.51
N GLU A 43 3.46 7.56 -1.59
CA GLU A 43 2.94 8.34 -0.48
C GLU A 43 1.56 8.88 -0.85
N TRP A 44 0.63 8.89 0.10
CA TRP A 44 -0.71 9.46 -0.06
C TRP A 44 -1.11 10.31 1.14
N SER A 45 -1.95 11.30 0.86
CA SER A 45 -2.74 12.06 1.83
C SER A 45 -4.03 12.57 1.20
N GLY A 46 -4.94 13.08 2.02
CA GLY A 46 -6.26 13.52 1.60
C GLY A 46 -7.27 12.39 1.52
N SER A 47 -8.30 12.58 0.71
CA SER A 47 -9.48 11.70 0.65
C SER A 47 -9.70 11.05 -0.72
N ALA A 48 -8.71 11.11 -1.60
CA ALA A 48 -8.76 10.42 -2.88
C ALA A 48 -8.41 8.94 -2.67
N LEU A 49 -9.30 8.03 -3.08
CA LEU A 49 -9.06 6.60 -2.96
C LEU A 49 -7.86 6.18 -3.84
N PRO A 50 -6.80 5.58 -3.27
CA PRO A 50 -5.64 5.13 -4.04
C PRO A 50 -5.94 3.98 -5.01
N GLU A 51 -5.12 3.88 -6.06
CA GLU A 51 -5.05 2.68 -6.89
C GLU A 51 -4.34 1.53 -6.18
N ASP A 52 -4.62 0.30 -6.64
CA ASP A 52 -3.97 -0.91 -6.15
C ASP A 52 -2.44 -0.84 -6.29
N ILE A 53 -1.74 -1.25 -5.24
CA ILE A 53 -0.28 -1.39 -5.27
C ILE A 53 0.09 -2.85 -5.39
N HIS A 54 1.00 -3.14 -6.31
CA HIS A 54 1.61 -4.45 -6.48
C HIS A 54 3.01 -4.47 -5.88
N SER A 55 3.22 -5.37 -4.92
CA SER A 55 4.51 -5.65 -4.32
C SER A 55 5.29 -6.60 -5.23
N THR A 56 6.58 -6.35 -5.39
CA THR A 56 7.53 -7.27 -6.03
C THR A 56 8.15 -8.24 -5.03
N PHE A 57 8.01 -7.94 -3.73
CA PHE A 57 8.32 -8.82 -2.62
C PHE A 57 7.05 -9.53 -2.11
N ASN A 58 7.18 -10.34 -1.06
CA ASN A 58 6.06 -10.98 -0.36
C ASN A 58 5.58 -10.17 0.86
N SER A 59 6.05 -8.94 1.00
CA SER A 59 5.76 -8.08 2.15
C SER A 59 5.69 -6.60 1.74
N LEU A 60 4.77 -5.89 2.39
CA LEU A 60 4.65 -4.44 2.33
C LEU A 60 4.72 -3.88 3.74
N THR A 61 5.42 -2.76 3.90
CA THR A 61 5.44 -1.99 5.15
C THR A 61 4.60 -0.73 4.98
N LEU A 62 3.65 -0.51 5.89
CA LEU A 62 2.85 0.70 5.96
C LEU A 62 3.36 1.56 7.11
N GLN A 63 3.71 2.82 6.82
CA GLN A 63 4.04 3.83 7.81
C GLN A 63 3.02 4.96 7.71
N PHE A 64 2.35 5.25 8.82
CA PHE A 64 1.39 6.33 8.91
C PHE A 64 1.89 7.37 9.91
N ASP A 65 2.19 8.56 9.41
CA ASP A 65 2.61 9.70 10.20
C ASP A 65 1.48 10.74 10.22
N SER A 66 0.99 11.09 11.40
CA SER A 66 -0.12 12.04 11.61
C SER A 66 0.26 13.13 12.61
N ASP A 67 -0.54 14.19 12.67
CA ASP A 67 -0.42 15.21 13.72
C ASP A 67 -1.58 15.17 14.73
N PHE A 68 -1.71 16.19 15.58
CA PHE A 68 -2.70 16.26 16.65
C PHE A 68 -3.90 17.18 16.34
N PHE A 69 -3.99 17.77 15.14
CA PHE A 69 -4.95 18.83 14.82
C PHE A 69 -6.26 18.31 14.23
N ILE A 70 -6.21 17.60 13.09
CA ILE A 70 -7.42 17.10 12.40
C ILE A 70 -7.41 15.59 12.33
N SER A 71 -8.40 14.95 12.96
CA SER A 71 -8.62 13.50 12.81
C SER A 71 -9.69 13.22 11.75
N LYS A 72 -9.38 12.30 10.83
CA LYS A 72 -10.29 11.79 9.80
C LYS A 72 -10.62 10.32 10.03
N SER A 73 -11.41 9.72 9.14
CA SER A 73 -11.82 8.31 9.29
C SER A 73 -10.68 7.31 9.05
N GLY A 74 -9.58 7.74 8.44
CA GLY A 74 -8.38 6.94 8.25
C GLY A 74 -8.46 6.08 7.00
N PHE A 75 -7.89 4.88 7.07
CA PHE A 75 -7.83 3.98 5.92
C PHE A 75 -8.13 2.52 6.31
N SER A 76 -8.62 1.78 5.32
CA SER A 76 -8.81 0.33 5.42
C SER A 76 -8.27 -0.31 4.14
N VAL A 77 -7.47 -1.36 4.32
CA VAL A 77 -6.75 -2.04 3.24
C VAL A 77 -6.96 -3.53 3.31
N GLN A 78 -6.92 -4.16 2.14
CA GLN A 78 -6.83 -5.60 1.99
C GLN A 78 -5.50 -5.96 1.33
N PHE A 79 -4.70 -6.78 2.01
CA PHE A 79 -3.52 -7.38 1.42
C PHE A 79 -3.84 -8.78 0.89
N SER A 80 -3.51 -9.04 -0.37
CA SER A 80 -3.65 -10.35 -1.01
C SER A 80 -2.28 -10.89 -1.38
N SER A 81 -1.90 -12.03 -0.80
CA SER A 81 -0.75 -12.84 -1.21
C SER A 81 -1.27 -14.21 -1.66
N ARG A 82 -1.62 -14.34 -2.94
CA ARG A 82 -2.07 -15.61 -3.52
C ARG A 82 -1.21 -15.97 -4.71
#